data_AF-A0ABD1D6G3-F1
#
_entry.id   AF-A0ABD1D6G3-F1
#
_cell.length_a   1.000
_cell.length_b   1.000
_cell.length_c   1.000
_cell.angle_alpha   90.00
_cell.angle_beta   90.00
_cell.angle_gamma   90.00
#
_symmetry.space_group_name_H-M   'P 1'
#
loop_
_entity.id
_entity.type
_entity.pdbx_description
1 polymer ?
#
loop_
_entity_poly.entity_id
_entity_poly.type
_entity_poly.pdbx_seq_one_letter_code
_entity_poly.pdbx_strand_id
1 'polypeptide(L)'
;MVQLFTMPFNWEVWTTLTLILGIVEILSLLFPSSLRNDPILLVLCGYEKYDLHRAGRREKFLLMPMIVLMFFATSAYESKLLSMMTSKPASKEIRTLEELVESGIKIKVDLLYDLTTAKHPIIKEVLVNGTVDFLNLDMVHAYFLQNTIAKLLASRYYDPDQRIHRYVVLDESYTVEPIAFVLGKRSPLKEVFEFTLTMLVESGLYNFIEQFNIQLEESILQQKFNRRAESDAVLYFADFRPVWIVFALGVGRINTWPSCNHGRLALMKKLYPNSTRDSQMRRQ
;
A
#
# COMPACT_ATOMS: atom_id res chain seq x y z
N MET A 1 -3.43 -2.59 7.80
CA MET A 1 -2.13 -2.21 8.38
C MET A 1 -1.11 -3.34 8.40
N VAL A 2 -1.41 -4.57 8.90
CA VAL A 2 -0.48 -5.72 8.77
C VAL A 2 -0.12 -6.00 7.31
N GLN A 3 -1.08 -5.78 6.41
CA GLN A 3 -0.87 -5.80 4.96
C GLN A 3 0.29 -4.91 4.49
N LEU A 4 0.55 -3.75 5.11
CA LEU A 4 1.64 -2.85 4.68
C LEU A 4 3.02 -3.52 4.83
N PHE A 5 3.22 -4.31 5.89
CA PHE A 5 4.49 -5.00 6.16
C PHE A 5 4.64 -6.31 5.39
N THR A 6 3.53 -6.94 4.98
CA THR A 6 3.57 -8.20 4.21
C THR A 6 3.48 -8.00 2.70
N MET A 7 3.03 -6.83 2.23
CA MET A 7 2.85 -6.47 0.82
C MET A 7 4.13 -6.20 0.00
N PRO A 8 5.31 -5.83 0.55
CA PRO A 8 6.48 -5.59 -0.30
C PRO A 8 6.95 -6.87 -1.02
N PHE A 9 6.72 -8.05 -0.45
CA PHE A 9 7.05 -9.31 -1.09
C PHE A 9 5.82 -10.18 -1.33
N ASN A 10 5.79 -10.83 -2.49
CA ASN A 10 4.79 -11.85 -2.77
C ASN A 10 4.91 -13.00 -1.77
N TRP A 11 3.79 -13.66 -1.52
CA TRP A 11 3.73 -14.82 -0.62
C TRP A 11 4.76 -15.89 -0.98
N GLU A 12 5.02 -16.11 -2.27
CA GLU A 12 6.03 -17.04 -2.79
C GLU A 12 7.45 -16.73 -2.28
N VAL A 13 7.81 -15.44 -2.17
CA VAL A 13 9.12 -15.01 -1.67
C VAL A 13 9.24 -15.28 -0.17
N TRP A 14 8.17 -15.03 0.59
CA TRP A 14 8.12 -15.37 2.01
C TRP A 14 8.25 -16.88 2.25
N THR A 15 7.58 -17.70 1.45
CA THR A 15 7.68 -19.16 1.56
C THR A 15 9.06 -19.67 1.18
N THR A 16 9.69 -19.11 0.14
CA THR A 16 11.05 -19.53 -0.24
C THR A 16 12.09 -19.11 0.79
N LEU A 17 11.99 -17.91 1.34
CA LEU A 17 12.91 -17.41 2.37
C LEU A 17 12.79 -18.23 3.67
N THR A 18 11.56 -18.53 4.10
CA THR A 18 11.32 -19.40 5.28
C THR A 18 11.74 -20.84 5.02
N LEU A 19 11.54 -21.37 3.82
CA LEU A 19 12.01 -22.70 3.43
C LEU A 19 13.54 -22.79 3.46
N ILE A 20 14.25 -21.80 2.89
CA ILE A 20 15.72 -21.76 2.88
C ILE A 20 16.24 -21.69 4.32
N LEU A 21 15.68 -20.82 5.17
CA LEU A 21 16.04 -20.73 6.58
C LEU A 21 15.77 -22.06 7.32
N GLY A 22 14.63 -22.69 7.06
CA GLY A 22 14.27 -23.98 7.65
C GLY A 22 15.22 -25.11 7.23
N ILE A 23 15.61 -25.17 5.96
CA ILE A 23 16.57 -26.17 5.46
C ILE A 23 17.93 -25.97 6.13
N VAL A 24 18.40 -24.73 6.26
CA VAL A 24 19.68 -24.42 6.93
C VAL A 24 19.65 -24.85 8.40
N GLU A 25 18.54 -24.64 9.08
CA GLU A 25 18.37 -25.07 10.48
C GLU A 25 18.26 -26.60 10.60
N ILE A 26 17.59 -27.26 9.67
CA ILE A 26 17.53 -28.72 9.65
C ILE A 26 18.94 -29.30 9.41
N LEU A 27 19.74 -28.70 8.52
CA LEU A 27 21.13 -29.08 8.32
C LEU A 27 22.00 -28.82 9.57
N SER A 28 21.77 -27.71 10.28
CA SER A 28 22.51 -27.40 11.52
C SER A 28 22.18 -28.40 12.63
N LEU A 29 20.93 -28.84 12.72
CA LEU A 29 20.47 -29.87 13.67
C LEU A 29 20.94 -31.28 13.30
N LEU A 30 21.03 -31.63 12.01
CA LEU A 30 21.50 -32.93 11.54
C LEU A 30 23.03 -33.07 11.62
N PHE A 31 23.78 -31.98 11.47
CA PHE A 31 25.25 -31.98 11.51
C PHE A 31 25.83 -31.05 12.59
N PRO A 32 25.48 -31.24 13.88
CA PRO A 32 25.93 -30.38 14.98
C PRO A 32 27.45 -30.48 15.21
N SER A 33 28.10 -31.52 14.68
CA SER A 33 29.56 -31.68 14.73
C SER A 33 30.30 -30.84 13.68
N SER A 34 29.64 -30.40 12.61
CA SER A 34 30.23 -29.64 11.52
C SER A 34 29.91 -28.14 11.56
N LEU A 35 28.88 -27.73 12.29
CA LEU A 35 28.42 -26.34 12.41
C LEU A 35 28.38 -25.96 13.88
N ARG A 36 29.35 -25.13 14.31
CA ARG A 36 29.47 -24.70 15.71
C ARG A 36 28.73 -23.40 16.00
N ASN A 37 28.44 -22.62 14.96
CA ASN A 37 27.65 -21.40 15.05
C ASN A 37 26.17 -21.67 14.78
N ASP A 38 25.31 -20.93 15.48
CA ASP A 38 23.87 -20.90 15.23
C ASP A 38 23.62 -20.06 13.94
N PRO A 39 23.33 -20.68 12.78
CA PRO A 39 23.37 -20.00 11.48
C PRO A 39 22.27 -18.95 11.34
N ILE A 40 21.09 -19.20 11.93
CA ILE A 40 19.98 -18.24 11.93
C ILE A 40 20.34 -16.96 12.68
N LEU A 41 20.94 -17.09 13.87
CA LEU A 41 21.27 -15.94 14.71
C LEU A 41 22.36 -15.06 14.06
N LEU A 42 23.32 -15.72 13.41
CA LEU A 42 24.37 -15.05 12.66
C LEU A 42 23.80 -14.29 11.45
N VAL A 43 22.91 -14.92 10.68
CA VAL A 43 22.46 -14.35 9.41
C VAL A 43 21.35 -13.31 9.60
N LEU A 44 20.43 -13.51 10.55
CA LEU A 44 19.33 -12.56 10.82
C LEU A 44 19.72 -11.44 11.77
N CYS A 45 20.47 -11.73 12.84
CA CYS A 45 20.83 -10.73 13.85
C CYS A 45 22.26 -10.20 13.70
N GLY A 46 23.07 -10.78 12.80
CA GLY A 46 24.49 -10.46 12.74
C GLY A 46 25.26 -10.90 13.99
N TYR A 47 24.68 -11.78 14.83
CA TYR A 47 25.26 -12.15 16.11
C TYR A 47 26.23 -13.31 15.97
N GLU A 48 27.51 -13.02 16.22
CA GLU A 48 28.61 -13.97 16.10
C GLU A 48 28.94 -14.55 17.48
N LYS A 49 28.58 -15.82 17.69
CA LYS A 49 28.84 -16.53 18.95
C LYS A 49 30.28 -17.06 19.04
N TYR A 50 30.88 -17.34 17.89
CA TYR A 50 32.29 -17.72 17.71
C TYR A 50 32.83 -17.04 16.47
N ASP A 51 34.05 -16.48 16.54
CA ASP A 51 34.72 -15.85 15.40
C ASP A 51 34.69 -16.76 14.16
N LEU A 52 33.94 -16.32 13.15
CA LEU A 52 33.83 -16.82 11.79
C LEU A 52 35.22 -16.94 11.18
N HIS A 53 36.19 -16.13 11.60
CA HIS A 53 37.57 -16.23 11.15
C HIS A 53 38.21 -17.59 11.51
N ARG A 54 37.80 -18.20 12.63
CA ARG A 54 38.31 -19.48 13.15
C ARG A 54 37.43 -20.69 12.76
N ALA A 55 36.30 -20.45 12.10
CA ALA A 55 35.39 -21.48 11.61
C ALA A 55 35.99 -22.28 10.43
N GLY A 56 35.53 -23.53 10.26
CA GLY A 56 36.01 -24.42 9.20
C GLY A 56 35.72 -23.90 7.80
N ARG A 57 36.56 -24.26 6.80
CA ARG A 57 36.38 -23.80 5.39
C ARG A 57 34.98 -24.12 4.81
N ARG A 58 34.38 -25.24 5.20
CA ARG A 58 33.04 -25.65 4.74
C ARG A 58 31.93 -24.78 5.31
N GLU A 59 32.05 -24.39 6.58
CA GLU A 59 31.11 -23.48 7.26
C GLU A 59 31.18 -22.08 6.64
N LYS A 60 32.39 -21.56 6.37
CA LYS A 60 32.57 -20.28 5.66
C LYS A 60 31.93 -20.30 4.27
N PHE A 61 32.11 -21.38 3.51
CA PHE A 61 31.56 -21.48 2.15
C PHE A 61 30.02 -21.52 2.14
N LEU A 62 29.39 -22.04 3.20
CA LEU A 62 27.93 -22.10 3.32
C LEU A 62 27.35 -20.80 3.88
N LEU A 63 28.01 -20.17 4.86
CA LEU A 63 27.52 -18.96 5.52
C LEU A 63 27.72 -17.70 4.66
N MET A 64 28.84 -17.54 3.95
CA MET A 64 29.11 -16.37 3.09
C MET A 64 27.98 -16.07 2.08
N PRO A 65 27.57 -17.01 1.21
CA PRO A 65 26.51 -16.74 0.24
C PRO A 65 25.17 -16.49 0.93
N MET A 66 24.93 -17.10 2.10
CA MET A 66 23.68 -16.92 2.83
C MET A 66 23.58 -15.52 3.47
N ILE A 67 24.68 -15.00 4.01
CA ILE A 67 24.79 -13.63 4.50
C ILE A 67 24.56 -12.64 3.34
N VAL A 68 25.20 -12.86 2.20
CA VAL A 68 25.03 -11.99 1.01
C VAL A 68 23.58 -12.01 0.51
N LEU A 69 22.95 -13.19 0.46
CA LEU A 69 21.56 -13.34 0.04
C LEU A 69 20.60 -12.60 0.98
N MET A 70 20.76 -12.77 2.31
CA MET A 70 19.90 -12.07 3.27
C MET A 70 20.15 -10.57 3.29
N PHE A 71 21.40 -10.12 3.13
CA PHE A 71 21.69 -8.69 2.98
C PHE A 71 20.97 -8.08 1.76
N PHE A 72 21.01 -8.77 0.62
CA PHE A 72 20.29 -8.32 -0.58
C PHE A 72 18.77 -8.33 -0.36
N ALA A 73 18.23 -9.40 0.25
CA ALA A 73 16.81 -9.51 0.56
C ALA A 73 16.32 -8.40 1.50
N THR A 74 17.07 -8.09 2.56
CA THR A 74 16.76 -7.01 3.51
C THR A 74 16.85 -5.65 2.84
N SER A 75 17.88 -5.40 2.02
CA SER A 75 18.04 -4.14 1.29
C SER A 75 16.91 -3.90 0.29
N ALA A 76 16.51 -4.95 -0.44
CA ALA A 76 15.38 -4.89 -1.36
C ALA A 76 14.04 -4.68 -0.62
N TYR A 77 13.88 -5.34 0.54
CA TYR A 77 12.72 -5.14 1.41
C TYR A 77 12.62 -3.70 1.92
N GLU A 78 13.71 -3.15 2.46
CA GLU A 78 13.76 -1.78 2.99
C GLU A 78 13.44 -0.75 1.91
N SER A 79 14.06 -0.89 0.73
CA SER A 79 13.80 0.00 -0.41
C SER A 79 12.32 -0.04 -0.83
N LYS A 80 11.73 -1.24 -0.90
CA LYS A 80 10.32 -1.37 -1.27
C LYS A 80 9.37 -0.90 -0.18
N LEU A 81 9.67 -1.18 1.08
CA LEU A 81 8.90 -0.68 2.22
C LEU A 81 8.91 0.86 2.26
N LEU A 82 10.09 1.48 2.06
CA LEU A 82 10.24 2.92 2.00
C LEU A 82 9.49 3.53 0.81
N SER A 83 9.54 2.87 -0.35
CA SER A 83 8.75 3.27 -1.52
C SER A 83 7.25 3.21 -1.24
N MET A 84 6.77 2.19 -0.54
CA MET A 84 5.36 2.07 -0.16
C MET A 84 4.95 3.07 0.94
N MET A 85 5.87 3.47 1.82
CA MET A 85 5.64 4.51 2.82
C MET A 85 5.61 5.91 2.19
N THR A 86 6.41 6.16 1.15
CA THR A 86 6.46 7.45 0.45
C THR A 86 5.37 7.59 -0.61
N SER A 87 5.01 6.48 -1.27
CA SER A 87 3.97 6.39 -2.29
C SER A 87 3.04 5.22 -1.96
N LYS A 88 1.96 5.50 -1.23
CA LYS A 88 0.92 4.50 -1.00
C LYS A 88 0.33 4.15 -2.38
N PRO A 89 0.39 2.88 -2.84
CA PRO A 89 -0.21 2.53 -4.11
C PRO A 89 -1.71 2.80 -4.00
N ALA A 90 -2.21 3.72 -4.83
CA ALA A 90 -3.64 3.93 -4.99
C ALA A 90 -4.26 2.58 -5.38
N SER A 91 -5.41 2.26 -4.79
CA SER A 91 -6.20 1.10 -5.21
C SER A 91 -6.38 1.11 -6.72
N LYS A 92 -6.46 -0.08 -7.35
CA LYS A 92 -6.69 -0.24 -8.79
C LYS A 92 -7.72 0.80 -9.26
N GLU A 93 -7.27 1.77 -10.05
CA GLU A 93 -8.13 2.82 -10.57
C GLU A 93 -9.13 2.19 -11.53
N ILE A 94 -10.41 2.41 -11.29
CA ILE A 94 -11.49 2.01 -12.19
C ILE A 94 -11.42 2.97 -13.39
N ARG A 95 -11.19 2.44 -14.59
CA ARG A 95 -11.04 3.27 -15.80
C ARG A 95 -12.14 3.08 -16.83
N THR A 96 -12.76 1.90 -16.85
CA THR A 96 -13.84 1.58 -17.79
C THR A 96 -15.18 1.46 -17.11
N LEU A 97 -16.26 1.55 -17.89
CA LEU A 97 -17.61 1.38 -17.38
C LEU A 97 -17.84 -0.06 -16.88
N GLU A 98 -17.26 -1.07 -17.53
CA GLU A 98 -17.39 -2.47 -17.09
C GLU A 98 -16.75 -2.69 -15.73
N GLU A 99 -15.55 -2.14 -15.49
CA GLU A 99 -14.90 -2.22 -14.18
C GLU A 99 -15.72 -1.54 -13.09
N LEU A 100 -16.43 -0.46 -13.43
CA LEU A 100 -17.34 0.22 -12.50
C LEU A 100 -18.51 -0.69 -12.13
N VAL A 101 -19.13 -1.35 -13.11
CA VAL A 101 -20.24 -2.29 -12.87
C VAL A 101 -19.75 -3.50 -12.04
N GLU A 102 -18.60 -4.07 -12.37
CA GLU A 102 -17.99 -5.19 -11.62
C GLU A 102 -17.63 -4.80 -10.19
N SER A 103 -17.23 -3.56 -9.94
CA SER A 103 -16.91 -3.06 -8.60
C SER A 103 -18.15 -2.96 -7.69
N GLY A 104 -19.36 -3.00 -8.25
CA GLY A 104 -20.62 -2.85 -7.51
C GLY A 104 -20.88 -1.43 -7.00
N ILE A 105 -20.11 -0.43 -7.45
CA ILE A 105 -20.33 0.97 -7.11
C ILE A 105 -21.60 1.46 -7.82
N LYS A 106 -22.56 1.94 -7.03
CA LYS A 106 -23.85 2.41 -7.54
C LYS A 106 -23.72 3.80 -8.15
N ILE A 107 -24.41 4.02 -9.28
CA ILE A 107 -24.44 5.31 -9.97
C ILE A 107 -25.69 6.06 -9.51
N LYS A 108 -25.51 7.27 -8.97
CA LYS A 108 -26.62 8.10 -8.51
C LYS A 108 -27.06 9.04 -9.62
N VAL A 109 -28.34 8.96 -10.00
CA VAL A 109 -28.93 9.76 -11.07
C VAL A 109 -30.28 10.30 -10.62
N ASP A 110 -30.57 11.54 -11.00
CA ASP A 110 -31.90 12.11 -10.85
C ASP A 110 -32.77 11.70 -12.05
N LEU A 111 -33.65 10.73 -11.83
CA LEU A 111 -34.53 10.17 -12.87
C LEU A 111 -35.56 11.17 -13.40
N LEU A 112 -35.78 12.30 -12.71
CA LEU A 112 -36.70 13.35 -13.18
C LEU A 112 -36.09 14.17 -14.32
N TYR A 113 -34.76 14.32 -14.32
CA TYR A 113 -34.04 15.14 -15.30
C TYR A 113 -33.35 14.29 -16.37
N ASP A 114 -32.91 13.07 -16.06
CA ASP A 114 -32.16 12.23 -16.99
C ASP A 114 -32.81 10.86 -17.20
N LEU A 115 -33.86 10.86 -18.02
CA LEU A 115 -34.58 9.67 -18.48
C LEU A 115 -33.78 8.85 -19.51
N THR A 116 -32.77 9.46 -20.13
CA THR A 116 -31.93 8.85 -21.17
C THR A 116 -30.97 7.84 -20.58
N THR A 117 -30.34 8.18 -19.45
CA THR A 117 -29.43 7.27 -18.73
C THR A 117 -30.14 6.05 -18.15
N ALA A 118 -31.41 6.20 -17.74
CA ALA A 118 -32.23 5.11 -17.22
C ALA A 118 -32.57 4.00 -18.23
N LYS A 119 -32.42 4.28 -19.54
CA LYS A 119 -32.74 3.33 -20.63
C LYS A 119 -31.55 2.48 -21.06
N HIS A 120 -30.35 2.75 -20.56
CA HIS A 120 -29.15 2.03 -21.00
C HIS A 120 -29.09 0.60 -20.41
N PRO A 121 -28.86 -0.44 -21.23
CA PRO A 121 -28.98 -1.84 -20.80
C PRO A 121 -27.97 -2.23 -19.71
N ILE A 122 -26.74 -1.70 -19.76
CA ILE A 122 -25.65 -2.04 -18.83
C ILE A 122 -25.77 -1.27 -17.50
N ILE A 123 -26.20 0.00 -17.56
CA ILE A 123 -26.14 0.92 -16.43
C ILE A 123 -27.38 0.77 -15.54
N LYS A 124 -28.52 0.35 -16.12
CA LYS A 124 -29.80 0.25 -15.43
C LYS A 124 -29.75 -0.55 -14.14
N GLU A 125 -28.94 -1.61 -14.07
CA GLU A 125 -28.84 -2.48 -12.89
C GLU A 125 -28.14 -1.81 -11.71
N VAL A 126 -27.33 -0.77 -11.99
CA VAL A 126 -26.45 -0.11 -11.02
C VAL A 126 -26.98 1.28 -10.63
N LEU A 127 -28.09 1.72 -11.24
CA LEU A 127 -28.70 3.02 -10.99
C LEU A 127 -29.43 3.09 -9.64
N VAL A 128 -29.19 4.19 -8.93
CA VAL A 128 -29.92 4.57 -7.73
C VAL A 128 -30.55 5.93 -7.97
N ASN A 129 -31.86 6.01 -7.76
CA ASN A 129 -32.58 7.28 -7.79
C ASN A 129 -32.17 8.13 -6.58
N GLY A 130 -31.77 9.37 -6.83
CA GLY A 130 -31.49 10.33 -5.77
C GLY A 130 -31.21 11.72 -6.32
N THR A 131 -31.38 12.72 -5.46
CA THR A 131 -31.01 14.10 -5.79
C THR A 131 -29.50 14.21 -5.89
N VAL A 132 -29.02 14.71 -7.03
CA VAL A 132 -27.60 14.93 -7.31
C VAL A 132 -27.27 16.39 -6.98
N ASP A 133 -26.46 16.61 -5.94
CA ASP A 133 -25.82 17.91 -5.69
C ASP A 133 -24.42 17.87 -6.32
N PHE A 134 -24.27 18.56 -7.46
CA PHE A 134 -23.00 18.62 -8.19
C PHE A 134 -21.88 19.33 -7.41
N LEU A 135 -22.22 20.13 -6.41
CA LEU A 135 -21.23 20.85 -5.60
C LEU A 135 -20.72 20.00 -4.43
N ASN A 136 -21.54 19.08 -3.93
CA ASN A 136 -21.23 18.21 -2.79
C ASN A 136 -21.54 16.73 -3.11
N LEU A 137 -20.53 16.05 -3.65
CA LEU A 137 -20.56 14.62 -3.91
C LEU A 137 -20.35 13.83 -2.60
N ASP A 138 -21.06 12.73 -2.45
CA ASP A 138 -21.13 11.94 -1.21
C ASP A 138 -19.96 10.96 -0.98
N MET A 139 -19.02 10.89 -1.91
CA MET A 139 -17.82 10.03 -1.87
C MET A 139 -18.12 8.53 -1.83
N VAL A 140 -19.36 8.14 -2.14
CA VAL A 140 -19.80 6.73 -2.13
C VAL A 140 -20.32 6.30 -3.51
N HIS A 141 -21.00 7.19 -4.20
CA HIS A 141 -21.62 6.88 -5.50
C HIS A 141 -20.80 7.42 -6.67
N ALA A 142 -21.00 6.80 -7.83
CA ALA A 142 -20.55 7.32 -9.11
C ALA A 142 -21.60 8.29 -9.69
N TYR A 143 -21.14 9.24 -10.50
CA TYR A 143 -21.96 10.33 -11.04
C TYR A 143 -21.69 10.51 -12.53
N PHE A 144 -22.74 10.78 -13.29
CA PHE A 144 -22.60 11.27 -14.66
C PHE A 144 -22.48 12.78 -14.65
N LEU A 145 -21.40 13.28 -15.25
CA LEU A 145 -21.04 14.69 -15.29
C LEU A 145 -20.48 15.02 -16.66
N GLN A 146 -20.62 16.29 -17.08
CA GLN A 146 -19.89 16.79 -18.24
C GLN A 146 -18.39 16.74 -17.96
N ASN A 147 -17.59 16.35 -18.95
CA ASN A 147 -16.15 16.10 -18.79
C ASN A 147 -15.40 17.32 -18.19
N THR A 148 -15.73 18.53 -18.63
CA THR A 148 -15.14 19.78 -18.10
C THR A 148 -15.43 19.95 -16.61
N ILE A 149 -16.68 19.72 -16.17
CA ILE A 149 -17.10 19.80 -14.76
C ILE A 149 -16.49 18.64 -13.95
N ALA A 150 -16.44 17.44 -14.53
CA ALA A 150 -15.89 16.25 -13.88
C ALA A 150 -14.41 16.43 -13.52
N LYS A 151 -13.60 16.96 -14.44
CA LYS A 151 -12.18 17.28 -14.19
C LYS A 151 -12.01 18.33 -13.09
N LEU A 152 -12.88 19.34 -13.11
CA LEU A 152 -12.89 20.40 -12.09
C LEU A 152 -13.24 19.87 -10.70
N LEU A 153 -14.24 19.00 -10.61
CA LEU A 153 -14.67 18.41 -9.34
C LEU A 153 -13.67 17.35 -8.85
N ALA A 154 -13.10 16.53 -9.73
CA ALA A 154 -12.14 15.49 -9.37
C ALA A 154 -10.90 16.07 -8.66
N SER A 155 -10.44 17.25 -9.07
CA SER A 155 -9.34 17.97 -8.42
C SER A 155 -9.73 18.56 -7.05
N ARG A 156 -11.02 18.87 -6.83
CA ARG A 156 -11.54 19.33 -5.53
C ARG A 156 -11.63 18.21 -4.47
N TYR A 157 -11.90 16.97 -4.88
CA TYR A 157 -12.03 15.81 -3.98
C TYR A 157 -10.72 15.03 -3.77
N TYR A 158 -9.58 15.73 -3.82
CA TYR A 158 -8.30 15.17 -3.45
C TYR A 158 -8.17 15.07 -1.92
N ASP A 159 -7.84 13.87 -1.43
CA ASP A 159 -7.57 13.63 -0.02
C ASP A 159 -6.08 13.87 0.27
N PRO A 160 -5.71 14.95 1.00
CA PRO A 160 -4.31 15.24 1.28
C PRO A 160 -3.67 14.21 2.21
N ASP A 161 -4.45 13.61 3.12
CA ASP A 161 -3.94 12.66 4.12
C ASP A 161 -3.57 11.34 3.45
N GLN A 162 -4.38 10.92 2.48
CA GLN A 162 -4.17 9.67 1.75
C GLN A 162 -3.40 9.85 0.44
N ARG A 163 -3.22 11.09 -0.01
CA ARG A 163 -2.64 11.48 -1.32
C ARG A 163 -3.35 10.83 -2.51
N ILE A 164 -4.66 10.65 -2.41
CA ILE A 164 -5.47 9.93 -3.43
C ILE A 164 -6.63 10.83 -3.86
N HIS A 165 -6.94 10.84 -5.15
CA HIS A 165 -8.19 11.41 -5.67
C HIS A 165 -9.36 10.48 -5.31
N ARG A 166 -10.33 10.98 -4.53
CA ARG A 166 -11.51 10.17 -4.16
C ARG A 166 -12.46 9.96 -5.35
N TYR A 167 -12.35 10.82 -6.36
CA TYR A 167 -13.06 10.70 -7.63
C TYR A 167 -12.07 10.66 -8.77
N VAL A 168 -12.29 9.71 -9.69
CA VAL A 168 -11.53 9.57 -10.92
C VAL A 168 -12.50 9.72 -12.08
N VAL A 169 -12.11 10.50 -13.08
CA VAL A 169 -12.85 10.61 -14.34
C VAL A 169 -12.51 9.37 -15.17
N LEU A 170 -13.51 8.62 -15.60
CA LEU A 170 -13.31 7.47 -16.48
C LEU A 170 -12.80 7.93 -17.84
N ASP A 171 -12.00 7.08 -18.50
CA ASP A 171 -11.47 7.38 -19.84
C ASP A 171 -12.57 7.34 -20.90
N GLU A 172 -13.64 6.60 -20.61
CA GLU A 172 -14.78 6.40 -21.50
C GLU A 172 -15.86 7.47 -21.29
N SER A 173 -16.32 8.03 -22.41
CA SER A 173 -17.44 8.99 -22.43
C SER A 173 -18.74 8.27 -22.74
N TYR A 174 -19.77 8.48 -21.93
CA TYR A 174 -21.08 7.87 -22.14
C TYR A 174 -21.80 8.39 -23.40
N THR A 175 -21.74 9.71 -23.63
CA THR A 175 -22.39 10.36 -24.79
C THR A 175 -21.63 11.63 -25.15
N VAL A 176 -21.68 12.00 -26.43
CA VAL A 176 -21.18 13.29 -26.92
C VAL A 176 -22.36 14.24 -27.01
N GLU A 177 -22.47 15.14 -26.04
CA GLU A 177 -23.47 16.20 -26.07
C GLU A 177 -22.81 17.53 -26.47
N PRO A 178 -23.17 18.12 -27.63
CA PRO A 178 -22.63 19.41 -28.01
C PRO A 178 -23.18 20.50 -27.10
N ILE A 179 -22.32 21.48 -26.77
CA ILE A 179 -22.75 22.67 -26.04
C ILE A 179 -23.70 23.45 -26.94
N ALA A 180 -24.95 23.58 -26.52
CA ALA A 180 -25.98 24.31 -27.23
C ALA A 180 -26.34 25.60 -26.49
N PHE A 181 -26.30 26.73 -27.20
CA PHE A 181 -26.78 28.00 -26.68
C PHE A 181 -28.24 28.20 -27.11
N VAL A 182 -29.13 28.35 -26.13
CA VAL A 182 -30.56 28.57 -26.39
C VAL A 182 -30.84 30.07 -26.39
N LEU A 183 -31.24 30.61 -27.54
CA LEU A 183 -31.72 31.98 -27.67
C LEU A 183 -33.24 32.02 -27.78
N GLY A 184 -33.84 33.14 -27.36
CA GLY A 184 -35.27 33.39 -27.52
C GLY A 184 -35.72 33.27 -28.99
N LYS A 185 -36.96 32.80 -29.19
CA LYS A 185 -37.53 32.69 -30.54
C LYS A 185 -37.50 34.06 -31.24
N ARG A 186 -36.97 34.09 -32.48
CA ARG A 186 -36.82 35.29 -33.31
C ARG A 186 -35.92 36.38 -32.70
N SER A 187 -34.91 35.99 -31.91
CA SER A 187 -33.91 36.95 -31.43
C SER A 187 -33.15 37.58 -32.60
N PRO A 188 -33.12 38.92 -32.74
CA PRO A 188 -32.30 39.58 -33.75
C PRO A 188 -30.79 39.40 -33.50
N LEU A 189 -30.42 38.95 -32.29
CA LEU A 189 -29.04 38.68 -31.92
C LEU A 189 -28.55 37.31 -32.40
N LYS A 190 -29.42 36.45 -32.93
CA LYS A 190 -29.06 35.08 -33.31
C LYS A 190 -27.90 35.06 -34.31
N GLU A 191 -28.03 35.81 -35.40
CA GLU A 191 -27.02 35.82 -36.47
C GLU A 191 -25.69 36.38 -36.00
N VAL A 192 -25.73 37.49 -35.23
CA VAL A 192 -24.52 38.11 -34.68
C VAL A 192 -23.83 37.19 -33.67
N PHE A 193 -24.61 36.52 -32.81
CA PHE A 193 -24.08 35.56 -31.84
C PHE A 193 -23.47 34.34 -32.52
N GLU A 194 -24.15 33.77 -33.53
CA GLU A 194 -23.66 32.64 -34.31
C GLU A 194 -22.34 32.99 -35.01
N PHE A 195 -22.27 34.14 -35.68
CA PHE A 195 -21.03 34.62 -36.30
C PHE A 195 -19.90 34.77 -35.28
N THR A 196 -20.17 35.39 -34.12
CA THR A 196 -19.16 35.62 -33.09
C THR A 196 -18.67 34.31 -32.48
N LEU A 197 -19.58 33.37 -32.21
CA LEU A 197 -19.23 32.05 -31.68
C LEU A 197 -18.38 31.26 -32.66
N THR A 198 -18.73 31.27 -33.95
CA THR A 198 -17.94 30.63 -35.01
C THR A 198 -16.55 31.23 -35.06
N MET A 199 -16.41 32.56 -35.05
CA MET A 199 -15.10 33.21 -35.04
C MET A 199 -14.27 32.86 -33.79
N LEU A 200 -14.90 32.75 -32.61
CA LEU A 200 -14.23 32.36 -31.37
C LEU A 200 -13.73 30.90 -31.40
N VAL A 201 -14.51 30.01 -32.01
CA VAL A 201 -14.16 28.60 -32.15
C VAL A 201 -13.08 28.42 -33.22
N GLU A 202 -13.25 29.01 -34.40
CA GLU A 202 -12.30 28.91 -35.53
C GLU A 202 -10.95 29.54 -35.21
N SER A 203 -10.92 30.65 -34.46
CA SER A 203 -9.67 31.24 -33.98
C SER A 203 -8.98 30.41 -32.89
N GLY A 204 -9.65 29.39 -32.33
CA GLY A 204 -9.16 28.61 -31.19
C GLY A 204 -9.24 29.33 -29.85
N LEU A 205 -9.76 30.57 -29.80
CA LEU A 205 -9.85 31.35 -28.57
C LEU A 205 -10.75 30.70 -27.54
N TYR A 206 -11.82 30.03 -27.98
CA TYR A 206 -12.70 29.27 -27.10
C TYR A 206 -11.94 28.17 -26.34
N ASN A 207 -11.16 27.35 -27.06
CA ASN A 207 -10.36 26.28 -26.47
C ASN A 207 -9.27 26.83 -25.53
N PHE A 208 -8.66 27.96 -25.91
CA PHE A 208 -7.68 28.64 -25.06
C PHE A 208 -8.28 29.09 -23.73
N ILE A 209 -9.47 29.72 -23.76
CA ILE A 209 -10.16 30.17 -22.55
C ILE A 209 -10.55 28.97 -21.67
N GLU A 210 -11.05 27.89 -22.25
CA GLU A 210 -11.39 26.67 -21.51
C GLU A 210 -10.15 26.08 -20.81
N GLN A 211 -9.05 25.91 -21.54
CA GLN A 211 -7.79 25.41 -20.96
C GLN A 211 -7.24 26.34 -19.89
N PHE A 212 -7.28 27.65 -20.12
CA PHE A 212 -6.80 28.65 -19.17
C PHE A 212 -7.60 28.60 -17.85
N ASN A 213 -8.92 28.48 -17.93
CA ASN A 213 -9.76 28.36 -16.74
C ASN A 213 -9.47 27.08 -15.94
N ILE A 214 -9.32 25.95 -16.62
CA ILE A 214 -8.96 24.67 -15.97
C ILE A 214 -7.60 24.79 -15.27
N GLN A 215 -6.58 25.31 -15.96
CA GLN A 215 -5.23 25.47 -15.40
C GLN A 215 -5.21 26.44 -14.21
N LEU A 216 -5.95 27.55 -14.30
CA LEU A 216 -6.03 28.52 -13.22
C LEU A 216 -6.61 27.88 -11.96
N GLU A 217 -7.71 27.13 -12.11
CA GLU A 217 -8.36 26.48 -10.97
C GLU A 217 -7.50 25.36 -10.38
N GLU A 218 -6.87 24.53 -11.21
CA GLU A 218 -5.88 23.54 -10.76
C GLU A 218 -4.73 24.18 -9.98
N SER A 219 -4.20 25.31 -10.45
CA SER A 219 -3.10 26.00 -9.76
C SER A 219 -3.50 26.55 -8.39
N ILE A 220 -4.72 27.08 -8.25
CA ILE A 220 -5.27 27.57 -6.98
C ILE A 220 -5.46 26.41 -6.00
N LEU A 221 -5.97 25.28 -6.49
CA LEU A 221 -6.14 24.07 -5.71
C LEU A 221 -4.78 23.52 -5.26
N GLN A 222 -3.83 23.32 -6.18
CA GLN A 222 -2.48 22.85 -5.87
C GLN A 222 -1.76 23.74 -4.85
N GLN A 223 -1.90 25.06 -4.94
CA GLN A 223 -1.28 25.98 -3.98
C GLN A 223 -1.86 25.81 -2.57
N LYS A 224 -3.19 25.60 -2.44
CA LYS A 224 -3.83 25.29 -1.16
C LYS A 224 -3.37 23.93 -0.63
N PHE A 225 -3.18 22.95 -1.50
CA PHE A 225 -2.74 21.61 -1.12
C PHE A 225 -1.28 21.55 -0.69
N ASN A 226 -0.36 22.17 -1.44
CA ASN A 226 1.07 22.19 -1.10
C ASN A 226 1.32 22.81 0.29
N ARG A 227 0.57 23.85 0.67
CA ARG A 227 0.64 24.42 2.02
C ARG A 227 0.19 23.46 3.13
N ARG A 228 -0.63 22.45 2.82
CA ARG A 228 -1.16 21.48 3.79
C ARG A 228 -0.31 20.22 3.85
N ALA A 229 0.14 19.72 2.69
CA ALA A 229 0.97 18.52 2.58
C ALA A 229 2.36 18.66 3.21
N GLU A 230 2.90 19.89 3.33
CA GLU A 230 4.17 20.17 4.01
C GLU A 230 4.07 20.00 5.54
N SER A 231 2.86 19.95 6.11
CA SER A 231 2.64 19.91 7.56
C SER A 231 2.42 18.51 8.14
N ASP A 232 2.17 17.48 7.32
CA ASP A 232 1.81 16.15 7.84
C ASP A 232 3.01 15.19 7.84
N ALA A 233 3.44 14.83 9.05
CA ALA A 233 4.47 13.83 9.28
C ALA A 233 4.06 12.48 8.69
N VAL A 234 4.92 11.94 7.84
CA VAL A 234 4.69 10.78 6.95
C VAL A 234 4.43 9.44 7.70
N LEU A 235 4.59 9.38 9.02
CA LEU A 235 4.43 8.16 9.82
C LEU A 235 3.86 8.48 11.21
N TYR A 236 2.73 7.86 11.54
CA TYR A 236 2.20 7.91 12.91
C TYR A 236 2.77 6.77 13.73
N PHE A 237 3.00 7.01 15.02
CA PHE A 237 3.47 5.98 15.96
C PHE A 237 2.53 4.75 16.00
N ALA A 238 1.25 4.94 15.66
CA ALA A 238 0.25 3.88 15.56
C ALA A 238 0.57 2.85 14.46
N ASP A 239 1.31 3.22 13.41
CA ASP A 239 1.65 2.32 12.31
C ASP A 239 2.66 1.24 12.71
N PHE A 240 3.43 1.47 13.80
CA PHE A 240 4.39 0.51 14.34
C PHE A 240 3.78 -0.53 15.30
N ARG A 241 2.47 -0.50 15.56
CA ARG A 241 1.80 -1.47 16.45
C ARG A 241 2.14 -2.95 16.18
N PRO A 242 2.20 -3.44 14.93
CA PRO A 242 2.53 -4.84 14.66
C PRO A 242 3.96 -5.19 15.11
N VAL A 243 4.91 -4.26 14.93
CA VAL A 243 6.31 -4.43 15.34
C VAL A 243 6.40 -4.56 16.86
N TRP A 244 5.69 -3.71 17.60
CA TRP A 244 5.64 -3.79 19.05
C TRP A 244 5.02 -5.09 19.57
N ILE A 245 3.99 -5.62 18.89
CA ILE A 245 3.38 -6.91 19.25
C ILE A 245 4.40 -8.05 19.07
N VAL A 246 5.11 -8.09 17.94
CA VAL A 246 6.14 -9.10 17.68
C VAL A 246 7.27 -8.99 18.70
N PHE A 247 7.72 -7.77 19.01
CA PHE A 247 8.74 -7.52 20.01
C PHE A 247 8.31 -7.99 21.40
N ALA A 248 7.09 -7.66 21.83
CA ALA A 248 6.54 -8.08 23.11
C ALA A 248 6.41 -9.61 23.23
N LEU A 249 5.97 -10.28 22.15
CA LEU A 249 5.89 -11.74 22.10
C LEU A 249 7.28 -12.40 22.14
N GLY A 250 8.27 -11.81 21.46
CA GLY A 250 9.65 -12.28 21.48
C GLY A 250 10.27 -12.20 22.87
N VAL A 251 10.18 -11.03 23.51
CA VAL A 251 10.72 -10.81 24.88
C VAL A 251 9.98 -11.66 25.91
N GLY A 252 8.66 -11.82 25.78
CA GLY A 252 7.86 -12.68 26.65
C GLY A 252 8.33 -14.14 26.64
N ARG A 253 8.66 -14.69 25.47
CA ARG A 253 9.21 -16.05 25.36
C ARG A 253 10.62 -16.17 25.93
N ILE A 254 11.47 -15.18 25.73
CA ILE A 254 12.85 -15.17 26.28
C ILE A 254 12.82 -15.20 27.81
N ASN A 255 11.93 -14.44 28.46
CA ASN A 255 11.83 -14.42 29.92
C ASN A 255 11.32 -15.76 30.53
N THR A 256 10.59 -16.57 29.77
CA THR A 256 10.18 -17.92 30.21
C THR A 256 11.26 -19.00 30.00
N TRP A 257 12.23 -18.76 29.12
CA TRP A 257 13.32 -19.71 28.82
C TRP A 257 14.27 -19.99 30.01
N PRO A 258 14.76 -19.00 30.78
CA PRO A 258 15.68 -19.28 31.89
C PRO A 258 15.03 -20.12 33.00
N SER A 259 13.71 -20.02 33.19
CA SER A 259 12.98 -20.83 34.17
C SER A 259 12.91 -22.32 33.78
N CYS A 260 12.94 -22.64 32.48
CA CYS A 260 12.86 -24.02 32.00
C CYS A 260 14.24 -24.72 32.02
N ASN A 261 15.34 -23.97 31.79
CA ASN A 261 16.70 -24.51 31.89
C ASN A 261 17.14 -24.73 33.35
N HIS A 262 16.65 -23.94 34.31
CA HIS A 262 16.90 -24.21 35.74
C HIS A 262 16.22 -25.51 36.22
N GLY A 263 15.03 -25.84 35.71
CA GLY A 263 14.37 -27.12 35.98
C GLY A 263 15.14 -28.33 35.45
N ARG A 264 15.77 -28.20 34.27
CA ARG A 264 16.60 -29.27 33.66
C ARG A 264 17.92 -29.51 34.42
N LEU A 265 18.58 -28.44 34.89
CA LEU A 265 19.77 -28.52 35.74
C LEU A 265 19.45 -29.09 37.13
N ALA A 266 18.28 -28.75 37.69
CA ALA A 266 17.82 -29.32 38.96
C ALA A 266 17.48 -30.81 38.85
N LEU A 267 16.91 -31.27 37.73
CA LEU A 267 16.65 -32.69 37.47
C LEU A 267 17.94 -33.50 37.24
N MET A 268 18.94 -32.95 36.55
CA MET A 268 20.24 -33.64 36.42
C MET A 268 21.00 -33.75 37.75
N LYS A 269 20.92 -32.75 38.63
CA LYS A 269 21.50 -32.83 39.99
C LYS A 269 20.81 -33.86 40.88
N LYS A 270 19.53 -34.15 40.61
CA LYS A 270 18.73 -35.15 41.34
C LYS A 270 18.97 -36.58 40.84
N LEU A 271 19.38 -36.74 39.58
CA LEU A 271 19.69 -38.04 38.95
C LEU A 271 21.14 -38.51 39.18
N TYR A 272 22.07 -37.63 39.58
CA TYR A 272 23.44 -37.99 39.96
C TYR A 272 23.88 -37.36 41.30
N PRO A 273 23.37 -37.82 42.45
CA PRO A 273 23.72 -37.22 43.74
C PRO A 273 25.06 -37.69 44.33
N ASN A 274 25.74 -38.70 43.80
CA ASN A 274 26.94 -39.27 44.43
C ASN A 274 28.00 -39.74 43.43
N SER A 275 29.07 -38.95 43.24
CA SER A 275 30.33 -39.43 42.64
C SER A 275 31.58 -38.67 43.15
N THR A 276 31.46 -37.87 44.22
CA THR A 276 32.57 -37.03 44.73
C THR A 276 32.90 -37.27 46.20
N ARG A 277 32.68 -38.49 46.71
CA ARG A 277 33.02 -38.84 48.11
C ARG A 277 34.08 -39.94 48.31
N ASP A 278 34.71 -40.45 47.26
CA ASP A 278 35.65 -41.58 47.40
C ASP A 278 37.15 -41.27 47.18
N SER A 279 37.56 -40.01 47.00
CA SER A 279 38.98 -39.66 46.78
C SER A 279 39.73 -39.08 47.98
N GLN A 280 39.14 -39.05 49.19
CA GLN A 280 39.83 -38.56 50.40
C GLN A 280 40.22 -39.62 51.46
N MET A 281 39.97 -40.92 51.25
CA MET A 281 40.45 -41.98 52.16
C MET A 281 41.45 -42.94 51.49
N ARG A 282 42.54 -42.41 50.92
CA ARG A 282 43.66 -43.27 50.50
C ARG A 282 45.05 -42.60 50.53
N ARG A 283 45.26 -41.67 51.46
CA ARG A 283 46.59 -41.13 51.83
C ARG A 283 46.63 -40.79 53.31
N GLN A 284 46.75 -41.81 54.15
CA GLN A 284 47.53 -41.79 55.39
C GLN A 284 48.20 -43.15 55.52
#